data_AF-A0A1A8LIK1-F1
#
_entry.id   AF-A0A1A8LIK1-F1
#
_cell.length_a   1.000
_cell.length_b   1.000
_cell.length_c   1.000
_cell.angle_alpha   90.00
_cell.angle_beta   90.00
_cell.angle_gamma   90.00
#
_symmetry.space_group_name_H-M   'P 1'
#
loop_
_entity.id
_entity.type
_entity.pdbx_description
1 polymer ?
#
loop_
_entity_poly.entity_id
_entity_poly.type
_entity_poly.pdbx_seq_one_letter_code
_entity_poly.pdbx_strand_id
1 'polypeptide(L)'
;AEEFWKALAKLPSVYDYSAYRKILERFGTHYISEGSLGGSFKAVISIDEATEKYLARETLVHHECSRTKHWVLFFPITREDCIDDDFDRPKKSGAASQNPIEKVHVEGGGVSHIAALQRVNLDDPNANWEIYSNWAESVRSFPSVIKQKLQPISELVKEVQCSGVKRLYLRRAIEQYLEENDACHCQPCRNNGMVMRDGDVCKCICKAGTTGPACENGAEVEGQQGVISGGWSCWSAWSSCSGGRRSRSRSCSNPYPQNGGQHCIGDQTQTSGCDDEEELQYLKTMEPQCFDISLPARQKCDTPPSLVNGYILNPKDSYFVGDKVEYTCTPGFYLLPHDIIECTASQTWSA
;
A
#
# COMPACT_ATOMS: atom_id res chain seq x y z
N ALA A 1 -16.04 -18.03 -0.81
CA ALA A 1 -16.67 -17.94 -2.15
C ALA A 1 -16.26 -19.17 -2.97
N GLU A 2 -17.17 -19.75 -3.75
CA GLU A 2 -16.92 -20.97 -4.54
C GLU A 2 -15.73 -20.81 -5.51
N GLU A 3 -15.61 -19.65 -6.15
CA GLU A 3 -14.51 -19.33 -7.06
C GLU A 3 -13.13 -19.41 -6.40
N PHE A 4 -12.99 -18.86 -5.19
CA PHE A 4 -11.73 -18.90 -4.44
C PHE A 4 -11.35 -20.33 -4.08
N TRP A 5 -12.31 -21.11 -3.59
CA TRP A 5 -12.10 -22.51 -3.25
C TRP A 5 -11.68 -23.35 -4.47
N LYS A 6 -12.35 -23.18 -5.61
CA LYS A 6 -11.99 -23.85 -6.87
C LYS A 6 -10.57 -23.48 -7.33
N ALA A 7 -10.17 -22.22 -7.14
CA ALA A 7 -8.84 -21.76 -7.50
C ALA A 7 -7.76 -22.39 -6.60
N LEU A 8 -8.00 -22.44 -5.28
CA LEU A 8 -7.12 -23.13 -4.33
C LEU A 8 -7.03 -24.64 -4.58
N ALA A 9 -8.14 -25.28 -4.95
CA ALA A 9 -8.17 -26.71 -5.25
C ALA A 9 -7.25 -27.07 -6.44
N LYS A 10 -7.19 -26.20 -7.45
CA LYS A 10 -6.36 -26.37 -8.66
C LYS A 10 -4.88 -26.11 -8.47
N LEU A 11 -4.45 -25.54 -7.34
CA LEU A 11 -3.04 -25.29 -7.08
C LEU A 11 -2.25 -26.61 -6.98
N PRO A 12 -1.03 -26.66 -7.55
CA PRO A 12 -0.17 -27.83 -7.45
C PRO A 12 0.29 -28.07 -6.01
N SER A 13 0.60 -29.32 -5.68
CA SER A 13 1.21 -29.70 -4.39
C SER A 13 2.72 -29.44 -4.34
N VAL A 14 3.35 -29.17 -5.49
CA VAL A 14 4.73 -28.70 -5.62
C VAL A 14 4.72 -27.18 -5.80
N TYR A 15 5.65 -26.48 -5.17
CA TYR A 15 5.73 -25.02 -5.26
C TYR A 15 5.92 -24.57 -6.71
N ASP A 16 4.95 -23.82 -7.23
CA ASP A 16 4.98 -23.17 -8.53
C ASP A 16 4.48 -21.74 -8.37
N TYR A 17 5.40 -20.80 -8.21
CA TYR A 17 5.07 -19.40 -7.98
C TYR A 17 4.13 -18.84 -9.06
N SER A 18 4.24 -19.28 -10.33
CA SER A 18 3.40 -18.76 -11.41
C SER A 18 1.91 -19.08 -11.23
N ALA A 19 1.59 -20.24 -10.62
CA ALA A 19 0.23 -20.63 -10.29
C ALA A 19 -0.31 -19.84 -9.09
N TYR A 20 0.53 -19.64 -8.07
CA TYR A 20 0.16 -18.91 -6.86
C TYR A 20 0.01 -17.40 -7.11
N ARG A 21 0.87 -16.81 -7.93
CA ARG A 21 0.78 -15.41 -8.34
C ARG A 21 -0.58 -15.08 -8.96
N LYS A 22 -1.14 -15.96 -9.79
CA LYS A 22 -2.50 -15.80 -10.36
C LYS A 22 -3.60 -15.76 -9.30
N ILE A 23 -3.42 -16.43 -8.16
CA ILE A 23 -4.35 -16.33 -7.02
C ILE A 23 -4.23 -14.95 -6.38
N LEU A 24 -3.01 -14.47 -6.17
CA LEU A 24 -2.75 -13.17 -5.53
C LEU A 24 -3.21 -11.99 -6.39
N GLU A 25 -2.99 -12.04 -7.71
CA GLU A 25 -3.49 -11.03 -8.65
C GLU A 25 -5.02 -10.98 -8.68
N ARG A 26 -5.68 -12.13 -8.51
CA ARG A 26 -7.15 -12.23 -8.59
C ARG A 26 -7.86 -11.94 -7.28
N PHE A 27 -7.30 -12.39 -6.15
CA PHE A 27 -7.97 -12.37 -4.84
C PHE A 27 -7.28 -11.46 -3.82
N GLY A 28 -6.10 -10.93 -4.13
CA GLY A 28 -5.30 -10.10 -3.23
C GLY A 28 -4.45 -10.92 -2.25
N THR A 29 -3.74 -10.20 -1.38
CA THR A 29 -2.83 -10.79 -0.37
C THR A 29 -3.48 -10.93 1.01
N HIS A 30 -4.56 -10.20 1.27
CA HIS A 30 -5.22 -10.14 2.57
C HIS A 30 -6.74 -10.24 2.43
N TYR A 31 -7.38 -10.68 3.50
CA TYR A 31 -8.83 -10.60 3.68
C TYR A 31 -9.16 -9.74 4.91
N ILE A 32 -10.37 -9.20 4.93
CA ILE A 32 -10.86 -8.42 6.05
C ILE A 32 -11.29 -9.41 7.16
N SER A 33 -10.57 -9.41 8.28
CA SER A 33 -10.91 -10.24 9.44
C SER A 33 -11.88 -9.54 10.39
N GLU A 34 -11.75 -8.22 10.52
CA GLU A 34 -12.57 -7.37 11.38
C GLU A 34 -12.77 -6.00 10.72
N GLY A 35 -13.85 -5.31 11.05
CA GLY A 35 -14.10 -3.97 10.56
C GLY A 35 -15.30 -3.35 11.26
N SER A 36 -15.49 -2.05 11.07
CA SER A 36 -16.70 -1.35 11.49
C SER A 36 -17.59 -1.13 10.28
N LEU A 37 -18.91 -1.26 10.44
CA LEU A 37 -19.86 -0.88 9.38
C LEU A 37 -20.27 0.57 9.55
N GLY A 38 -20.17 1.36 8.48
CA GLY A 38 -20.51 2.76 8.52
C GLY A 38 -20.18 3.47 7.22
N GLY A 39 -19.76 4.74 7.33
CA GLY A 39 -19.35 5.55 6.20
C GLY A 39 -18.13 6.38 6.53
N SER A 40 -17.36 6.74 5.50
CA SER A 40 -16.20 7.61 5.60
C SER A 40 -16.32 8.70 4.55
N PHE A 41 -16.23 9.96 4.99
CA PHE A 41 -16.16 11.12 4.11
C PHE A 41 -14.81 11.80 4.31
N LYS A 42 -14.04 11.94 3.23
CA LYS A 42 -12.74 12.61 3.21
C LYS A 42 -12.71 13.58 2.04
N ALA A 43 -12.52 14.86 2.32
CA ALA A 43 -12.33 15.88 1.29
C ALA A 43 -10.95 16.50 1.44
N VAL A 44 -10.29 16.72 0.30
CA VAL A 44 -9.06 17.49 0.17
C VAL A 44 -9.43 18.78 -0.54
N ILE A 45 -9.20 19.90 0.14
CA ILE A 45 -9.56 21.24 -0.33
C ILE A 45 -8.26 22.03 -0.41
N SER A 46 -8.02 22.69 -1.54
CA SER A 46 -6.91 23.65 -1.65
C SER A 46 -7.44 25.04 -1.33
N ILE A 47 -6.79 25.70 -0.36
CA ILE A 47 -7.12 27.07 0.03
C ILE A 47 -5.90 27.93 -0.28
N ASP A 48 -6.08 29.00 -1.06
CA ASP A 48 -5.01 29.94 -1.34
C ASP A 48 -4.66 30.80 -0.12
N GLU A 49 -3.41 31.29 -0.06
CA GLU A 49 -2.88 32.07 1.07
C GLU A 49 -3.69 33.34 1.39
N ALA A 50 -4.31 33.98 0.38
CA ALA A 50 -5.12 35.18 0.60
C ALA A 50 -6.47 34.82 1.23
N THR A 51 -7.08 33.71 0.82
CA THR A 51 -8.28 33.17 1.48
C THR A 51 -7.97 32.60 2.86
N GLU A 52 -6.82 31.96 3.07
CA GLU A 52 -6.39 31.47 4.38
C GLU A 52 -6.26 32.62 5.41
N LYS A 53 -5.64 33.75 5.01
CA LYS A 53 -5.55 34.95 5.86
C LYS A 53 -6.91 35.57 6.18
N TYR A 54 -7.91 35.34 5.33
CA TYR A 54 -9.28 35.77 5.55
C TYR A 54 -10.03 34.79 6.48
N LEU A 55 -9.90 33.47 6.25
CA LEU A 55 -10.48 32.41 7.08
C LEU A 55 -9.95 32.42 8.52
N ALA A 56 -8.64 32.66 8.71
CA ALA A 56 -8.04 32.80 10.04
C ALA A 56 -8.55 34.03 10.82
N ARG A 57 -9.14 35.01 10.13
CA ARG A 57 -9.78 36.19 10.75
C ARG A 57 -11.25 35.96 11.11
N GLU A 58 -11.94 35.03 10.47
CA GLU A 58 -13.30 34.60 10.84
C GLU A 58 -13.28 33.63 12.04
N THR A 59 -12.58 33.98 13.11
CA THR A 59 -12.89 33.41 14.42
C THR A 59 -14.18 34.06 14.91
N LEU A 60 -15.32 33.41 14.62
CA LEU A 60 -16.64 33.80 15.13
C LEU A 60 -16.64 33.74 16.67
N VAL A 61 -16.36 34.88 17.29
CA VAL A 61 -16.62 35.10 18.71
C VAL A 61 -18.13 35.33 18.83
N HIS A 62 -18.88 34.25 19.04
CA HIS A 62 -20.30 34.35 19.36
C HIS A 62 -20.43 34.95 20.77
N HIS A 63 -20.96 36.17 20.88
CA HIS A 63 -21.08 36.85 22.16
C HIS A 63 -22.25 36.32 23.00
N GLU A 64 -23.26 35.70 22.38
CA GLU A 64 -24.36 35.07 23.11
C GLU A 64 -25.01 33.92 22.32
N CYS A 65 -24.83 32.69 22.84
CA CYS A 65 -25.54 31.50 22.36
C CYS A 65 -26.56 31.06 23.41
N SER A 66 -27.78 30.80 22.97
CA SER A 66 -28.85 30.31 23.84
C SER A 66 -29.10 28.83 23.57
N ARG A 67 -29.01 28.00 24.62
CA ARG A 67 -29.23 26.56 24.53
C ARG A 67 -30.56 26.19 25.17
N THR A 68 -31.53 25.79 24.36
CA THR A 68 -32.84 25.30 24.81
C THR A 68 -32.88 23.77 24.83
N LYS A 69 -33.30 23.21 25.97
CA LYS A 69 -33.38 21.76 26.20
C LYS A 69 -34.84 21.34 26.29
N HIS A 70 -35.34 20.66 25.26
CA HIS A 70 -36.67 20.08 25.27
C HIS A 70 -36.61 18.59 25.58
N TRP A 71 -37.48 18.14 26.48
CA TRP A 71 -37.65 16.74 26.81
C TRP A 71 -38.74 16.14 25.94
N VAL A 72 -38.39 15.11 25.17
CA VAL A 72 -39.37 14.27 24.50
C VAL A 72 -39.31 12.89 25.15
N LEU A 73 -40.35 12.57 25.92
CA LEU A 73 -40.51 11.37 26.76
C LEU A 73 -39.42 11.20 27.83
N PHE A 74 -38.20 10.79 27.45
CA PHE A 74 -37.08 10.56 28.38
C PHE A 74 -35.72 10.98 27.80
N PHE A 75 -35.69 11.58 26.60
CA PHE A 75 -34.45 12.04 25.97
C PHE A 75 -34.47 13.56 25.80
N PRO A 76 -33.40 14.25 26.22
CA PRO A 76 -33.28 15.68 25.97
C PRO A 76 -32.78 15.93 24.55
N ILE A 77 -33.52 16.72 23.78
CA ILE A 77 -33.05 17.32 22.53
C ILE A 77 -32.60 18.75 22.88
N THR A 78 -31.35 19.06 22.56
CA THR A 78 -30.81 20.42 22.74
C THR A 78 -30.73 21.14 21.41
N ARG A 79 -31.38 22.29 21.33
CA ARG A 79 -31.24 23.25 20.23
C ARG A 79 -30.40 24.42 20.73
N GLU A 80 -29.43 24.85 19.93
CA GLU A 80 -28.54 25.96 20.25
C GLU A 80 -28.71 27.01 19.15
N ASP A 81 -29.22 28.18 19.54
CA ASP A 81 -29.42 29.33 18.65
C ASP A 81 -28.48 30.45 19.12
N CYS A 82 -27.52 30.81 18.27
CA CYS A 82 -26.58 31.90 18.50
C CYS A 82 -27.01 33.15 17.73
N ILE A 83 -26.86 34.33 18.33
CA ILE A 83 -27.10 35.61 17.68
C ILE A 83 -25.80 36.07 17.03
N ASP A 84 -25.82 36.32 15.73
CA ASP A 84 -24.71 36.93 15.00
C ASP A 84 -24.84 38.45 15.09
N ASP A 85 -23.78 39.14 15.54
CA ASP A 85 -23.67 40.59 15.32
C ASP A 85 -23.37 40.85 13.84
N ASP A 86 -24.07 41.81 13.26
CA ASP A 86 -23.86 42.32 11.90
C ASP A 86 -22.48 42.99 11.82
N PHE A 87 -21.44 42.18 11.64
CA PHE A 87 -20.08 42.66 11.40
C PHE A 87 -19.94 43.02 9.93
N ASP A 88 -19.45 44.23 9.69
CA ASP A 88 -19.14 44.84 8.41
C ASP A 88 -18.43 43.83 7.49
N ARG A 89 -19.21 43.17 6.61
CA ARG A 89 -18.65 42.28 5.60
C ARG A 89 -17.75 43.15 4.73
N PRO A 90 -16.42 42.94 4.70
CA PRO A 90 -15.60 43.67 3.76
C PRO A 90 -16.16 43.40 2.37
N LYS A 91 -16.56 44.48 1.67
CA LYS A 91 -17.09 44.40 0.31
C LYS A 91 -16.14 43.52 -0.50
N LYS A 92 -16.66 42.44 -1.11
CA LYS A 92 -15.95 41.56 -2.05
C LYS A 92 -15.35 42.41 -3.17
N SER A 93 -14.16 42.96 -2.96
CA SER A 93 -13.39 43.64 -3.99
C SER A 93 -12.55 42.59 -4.71
N GLY A 94 -13.12 42.04 -5.77
CA GLY A 94 -12.35 41.75 -6.99
C GLY A 94 -11.21 40.75 -6.88
N ALA A 95 -11.48 39.56 -6.36
CA ALA A 95 -11.02 38.30 -6.94
C ALA A 95 -11.84 37.20 -6.30
N ALA A 96 -12.76 36.58 -7.04
CA ALA A 96 -13.32 35.31 -6.62
C ALA A 96 -12.16 34.31 -6.65
N SER A 97 -11.47 34.14 -5.52
CA SER A 97 -10.63 32.98 -5.35
C SER A 97 -11.56 31.77 -5.33
N GLN A 98 -11.67 31.10 -6.46
CA GLN A 98 -12.30 29.79 -6.52
C GLN A 98 -11.31 28.83 -5.87
N ASN A 99 -11.43 28.61 -4.56
CA ASN A 99 -10.71 27.54 -3.87
C ASN A 99 -11.29 26.21 -4.36
N PRO A 100 -10.57 25.44 -5.18
CA PRO A 100 -11.13 24.24 -5.74
C PRO A 100 -11.14 23.12 -4.68
N ILE A 101 -12.20 22.33 -4.71
CA ILE A 101 -12.18 21.03 -4.03
C ILE A 101 -11.36 20.09 -4.92
N GLU A 102 -10.15 19.76 -4.48
CA GLU A 102 -9.20 18.93 -5.22
C GLU A 102 -9.70 17.49 -5.35
N LYS A 103 -10.21 16.91 -4.25
CA LYS A 103 -10.68 15.52 -4.25
C LYS A 103 -11.65 15.22 -3.12
N VAL A 104 -12.77 14.58 -3.44
CA VAL A 104 -13.72 14.02 -2.47
C VAL A 104 -13.73 12.50 -2.57
N HIS A 105 -13.44 11.83 -1.46
CA HIS A 105 -13.50 10.37 -1.31
C HIS A 105 -14.58 10.01 -0.30
N VAL A 106 -15.56 9.21 -0.72
CA VAL A 106 -16.72 8.82 0.10
C VAL A 106 -16.89 7.31 0.06
N GLU A 107 -17.04 6.70 1.23
CA GLU A 107 -17.31 5.28 1.43
C GLU A 107 -18.61 5.10 2.20
N GLY A 108 -19.45 4.16 1.76
CA GLY A 108 -20.76 3.92 2.36
C GLY A 108 -21.79 5.03 2.06
N GLY A 109 -23.06 4.73 2.31
CA GLY A 109 -24.19 5.58 1.95
C GLY A 109 -24.82 5.23 0.61
N GLY A 110 -25.98 5.83 0.33
CA GLY A 110 -26.68 5.64 -0.93
C GLY A 110 -25.94 6.30 -2.09
N VAL A 111 -25.94 5.66 -3.26
CA VAL A 111 -25.20 6.10 -4.46
C VAL A 111 -25.52 7.55 -4.86
N SER A 112 -26.79 7.96 -4.75
CA SER A 112 -27.23 9.33 -5.02
C SER A 112 -26.64 10.35 -4.04
N HIS A 113 -26.55 10.00 -2.75
CA HIS A 113 -25.99 10.86 -1.71
C HIS A 113 -24.47 10.98 -1.84
N ILE A 114 -23.79 9.89 -2.21
CA ILE A 114 -22.35 9.90 -2.54
C ILE A 114 -22.08 10.87 -3.71
N ALA A 115 -22.87 10.79 -4.78
CA ALA A 115 -22.74 11.67 -5.94
C ALA A 115 -23.09 13.14 -5.62
N ALA A 116 -23.89 13.40 -4.59
CA ALA A 116 -24.15 14.76 -4.10
C ALA A 116 -22.95 15.31 -3.33
N LEU A 117 -22.31 14.49 -2.48
CA LEU A 117 -21.10 14.87 -1.75
C LEU A 117 -19.90 15.18 -2.65
N GLN A 118 -19.83 14.57 -3.83
CA GLN A 118 -18.82 14.90 -4.84
C GLN A 118 -19.00 16.30 -5.46
N ARG A 119 -20.16 16.94 -5.25
CA ARG A 119 -20.53 18.25 -5.82
C ARG A 119 -20.72 19.32 -4.74
N VAL A 120 -20.14 19.10 -3.56
CA VAL A 120 -20.08 20.08 -2.47
C VAL A 120 -19.51 21.40 -2.99
N ASN A 121 -20.09 22.52 -2.56
CA ASN A 121 -19.69 23.85 -2.99
C ASN A 121 -19.25 24.67 -1.77
N LEU A 122 -17.96 25.03 -1.69
CA LEU A 122 -17.42 25.74 -0.52
C LEU A 122 -18.10 27.09 -0.26
N ASP A 123 -18.73 27.69 -1.27
CA ASP A 123 -19.45 28.95 -1.15
C ASP A 123 -20.85 28.81 -0.49
N ASP A 124 -21.35 27.58 -0.26
CA ASP A 124 -22.66 27.32 0.33
C ASP A 124 -22.61 26.30 1.49
N PRO A 125 -22.23 26.73 2.70
CA PRO A 125 -22.12 25.87 3.87
C PRO A 125 -23.45 25.20 4.26
N ASN A 126 -24.58 25.88 4.06
CA ASN A 126 -25.90 25.40 4.46
C ASN A 126 -26.36 24.25 3.54
N ALA A 127 -26.21 24.41 2.22
CA ALA A 127 -26.51 23.33 1.30
C ALA A 127 -25.57 22.12 1.50
N ASN A 128 -24.29 22.37 1.79
CA ASN A 128 -23.34 21.29 2.08
C ASN A 128 -23.71 20.49 3.34
N TRP A 129 -24.17 21.17 4.38
CA TRP A 129 -24.64 20.52 5.60
C TRP A 129 -25.83 19.61 5.32
N GLU A 130 -26.80 20.08 4.52
CA GLU A 130 -27.96 19.27 4.12
C GLU A 130 -27.53 18.03 3.31
N ILE A 131 -26.62 18.20 2.34
CA ILE A 131 -26.05 17.09 1.56
C ILE A 131 -25.37 16.07 2.48
N TYR A 132 -24.55 16.53 3.44
CA TYR A 132 -23.86 15.66 4.39
C TYR A 132 -24.83 14.92 5.31
N SER A 133 -25.84 15.62 5.85
CA SER A 133 -26.84 15.03 6.74
C SER A 133 -27.61 13.92 6.03
N ASN A 134 -28.08 14.18 4.80
CA ASN A 134 -28.80 13.19 3.99
C ASN A 134 -27.93 11.96 3.68
N TRP A 135 -26.65 12.16 3.38
CA TRP A 135 -25.70 11.07 3.24
C TRP A 135 -25.54 10.27 4.54
N ALA A 136 -25.31 10.94 5.67
CA ALA A 136 -25.09 10.29 6.96
C ALA A 136 -26.29 9.45 7.42
N GLU A 137 -27.52 9.89 7.12
CA GLU A 137 -28.72 9.08 7.32
C GLU A 137 -28.72 7.82 6.43
N SER A 138 -28.36 7.98 5.15
CA SER A 138 -28.31 6.87 4.19
C SER A 138 -27.27 5.80 4.55
N VAL A 139 -26.20 6.15 5.27
CA VAL A 139 -25.16 5.22 5.72
C VAL A 139 -25.72 4.12 6.60
N ARG A 140 -26.79 4.39 7.38
CA ARG A 140 -27.44 3.37 8.21
C ARG A 140 -28.05 2.25 7.37
N SER A 141 -28.61 2.60 6.21
CA SER A 141 -29.23 1.65 5.29
C SER A 141 -28.24 1.02 4.31
N PHE A 142 -27.17 1.74 3.98
CA PHE A 142 -26.16 1.33 2.99
C PHE A 142 -24.73 1.44 3.58
N PRO A 143 -24.40 0.72 4.67
CA PRO A 143 -23.08 0.82 5.26
C PRO A 143 -22.03 0.17 4.35
N SER A 144 -20.81 0.68 4.42
CA SER A 144 -19.60 0.02 3.90
C SER A 144 -18.71 -0.42 5.06
N VAL A 145 -17.81 -1.37 4.80
CA VAL A 145 -16.82 -1.79 5.79
C VAL A 145 -15.72 -0.73 5.87
N ILE A 146 -15.68 0.01 6.96
CA ILE A 146 -14.67 1.01 7.30
C ILE A 146 -13.74 0.49 8.40
N LYS A 147 -12.57 1.12 8.58
CA LYS A 147 -11.58 0.77 9.63
C LYS A 147 -11.27 -0.73 9.66
N GLN A 148 -10.92 -1.27 8.50
CA GLN A 148 -10.69 -2.70 8.30
C GLN A 148 -9.40 -3.14 8.99
N LYS A 149 -9.43 -4.34 9.61
CA LYS A 149 -8.24 -5.09 9.97
C LYS A 149 -8.04 -6.20 8.94
N LEU A 150 -6.83 -6.26 8.42
CA LEU A 150 -6.45 -7.19 7.38
C LEU A 150 -5.68 -8.36 7.99
N GLN A 151 -5.96 -9.57 7.53
CA GLN A 151 -5.19 -10.77 7.83
C GLN A 151 -4.72 -11.45 6.53
N PRO A 152 -3.59 -12.17 6.55
CA PRO A 152 -3.08 -12.86 5.37
C PRO A 152 -4.10 -13.83 4.79
N ILE A 153 -4.30 -13.79 3.47
CA ILE A 153 -5.26 -14.67 2.79
C ILE A 153 -4.89 -16.15 2.89
N SER A 154 -3.61 -16.46 3.18
CA SER A 154 -3.12 -17.80 3.48
C SER A 154 -3.88 -18.48 4.63
N GLU A 155 -4.35 -17.73 5.62
CA GLU A 155 -5.09 -18.31 6.76
C GLU A 155 -6.47 -18.87 6.40
N LEU A 156 -6.99 -18.54 5.22
CA LEU A 156 -8.24 -19.11 4.71
C LEU A 156 -8.06 -20.50 4.07
N VAL A 157 -6.82 -20.98 3.90
CA VAL A 157 -6.53 -22.29 3.32
C VAL A 157 -6.65 -23.38 4.38
N LYS A 158 -7.85 -23.98 4.49
CA LYS A 158 -8.14 -25.04 5.48
C LYS A 158 -8.77 -26.29 4.88
N GLU A 159 -9.79 -26.12 4.05
CA GLU A 159 -10.63 -27.23 3.57
C GLU A 159 -10.35 -27.58 2.10
N VAL A 160 -9.10 -27.85 1.77
CA VAL A 160 -8.66 -28.27 0.43
C VAL A 160 -7.62 -29.40 0.55
N GLN A 161 -7.51 -30.25 -0.48
CA GLN A 161 -6.45 -31.27 -0.51
C GLN A 161 -5.07 -30.61 -0.42
N CYS A 162 -4.20 -31.15 0.45
CA CYS A 162 -2.88 -30.61 0.75
C CYS A 162 -2.94 -29.20 1.35
N SER A 163 -3.89 -28.95 2.25
CA SER A 163 -4.14 -27.61 2.80
C SER A 163 -2.93 -27.04 3.54
N GLY A 164 -2.19 -27.86 4.29
CA GLY A 164 -1.02 -27.41 5.02
C GLY A 164 0.09 -26.96 4.08
N VAL A 165 0.42 -27.82 3.10
CA VAL A 165 1.40 -27.50 2.04
C VAL A 165 0.98 -26.27 1.24
N LYS A 166 -0.28 -26.18 0.83
CA LYS A 166 -0.79 -25.04 0.05
C LYS A 166 -0.78 -23.75 0.86
N ARG A 167 -1.09 -23.79 2.16
CA ARG A 167 -1.02 -22.63 3.05
C ARG A 167 0.41 -22.11 3.15
N LEU A 168 1.37 -23.01 3.39
CA LEU A 168 2.79 -22.68 3.46
C LEU A 168 3.27 -22.01 2.17
N TYR A 169 2.98 -22.62 1.02
CA TYR A 169 3.36 -22.08 -0.29
C TYR A 169 2.66 -20.77 -0.63
N LEU A 170 1.42 -20.58 -0.21
CA LEU A 170 0.73 -19.31 -0.41
C LEU A 170 1.36 -18.19 0.43
N ARG A 171 1.81 -18.47 1.67
CA ARG A 171 2.58 -17.51 2.46
C ARG A 171 3.89 -17.13 1.78
N ARG A 172 4.66 -18.10 1.28
CA ARG A 172 5.89 -17.83 0.49
C ARG A 172 5.60 -17.00 -0.75
N ALA A 173 4.55 -17.35 -1.49
CA ALA A 173 4.16 -16.61 -2.68
C ALA A 173 3.72 -15.18 -2.36
N ILE A 174 3.08 -14.93 -1.20
CA ILE A 174 2.75 -13.56 -0.76
C ILE A 174 4.01 -12.75 -0.49
N GLU A 175 5.01 -13.33 0.20
CA GLU A 175 6.30 -12.67 0.42
C GLU A 175 6.97 -12.29 -0.90
N GLN A 176 7.09 -13.25 -1.82
CA GLN A 176 7.66 -13.03 -3.14
C GLN A 176 6.86 -12.00 -3.96
N TYR A 177 5.53 -12.05 -3.92
CA TYR A 177 4.67 -11.11 -4.65
C TYR A 177 4.79 -9.68 -4.13
N LEU A 178 4.90 -9.50 -2.82
CA LEU A 178 5.10 -8.17 -2.23
C LEU A 178 6.48 -7.60 -2.61
N GLU A 179 7.51 -8.44 -2.68
CA GLU A 179 8.85 -8.04 -3.11
C GLU A 179 8.92 -7.68 -4.60
N GLU A 180 8.27 -8.46 -5.46
CA GLU A 180 8.18 -8.18 -6.90
C GLU A 180 7.43 -6.86 -7.17
N ASN A 181 6.41 -6.54 -6.38
CA ASN A 181 5.57 -5.36 -6.58
C ASN A 181 5.94 -4.16 -5.72
N ASP A 182 7.05 -4.24 -4.96
CA ASP A 182 7.49 -3.12 -4.12
C ASP A 182 7.88 -1.91 -4.97
N ALA A 183 7.55 -0.71 -4.48
CA ALA A 183 7.84 0.54 -5.18
C ALA A 183 9.34 0.87 -5.23
N CYS A 184 10.18 0.16 -4.46
CA CYS A 184 11.64 0.30 -4.46
C CYS A 184 12.28 0.04 -5.84
N HIS A 185 11.61 -0.73 -6.71
CA HIS A 185 12.07 -1.01 -8.08
C HIS A 185 11.93 0.20 -9.00
N CYS A 186 11.15 1.19 -8.59
CA CYS A 186 10.93 2.41 -9.34
C CYS A 186 12.00 3.47 -9.03
N GLN A 187 12.23 4.33 -10.01
CA GLN A 187 13.00 5.56 -9.79
C GLN A 187 12.21 6.53 -8.90
N PRO A 188 12.92 7.34 -8.09
CA PRO A 188 12.27 8.25 -7.16
C PRO A 188 11.68 9.44 -7.92
N CYS A 189 10.50 9.90 -7.49
CA CYS A 189 9.83 11.05 -8.07
C CYS A 189 10.52 12.37 -7.67
N ARG A 190 10.30 13.43 -8.45
CA ARG A 190 10.78 14.77 -8.10
C ARG A 190 9.98 15.35 -6.94
N ASN A 191 10.52 16.39 -6.31
CA ASN A 191 9.87 17.16 -5.23
C ASN A 191 9.27 16.27 -4.11
N ASN A 192 10.01 15.24 -3.69
CA ASN A 192 9.57 14.27 -2.69
C ASN A 192 8.21 13.60 -3.00
N GLY A 193 7.84 13.49 -4.29
CA GLY A 193 6.66 12.74 -4.71
C GLY A 193 6.76 11.27 -4.28
N MET A 194 5.63 10.69 -3.91
CA MET A 194 5.57 9.28 -3.53
C MET A 194 5.48 8.42 -4.78
N VAL A 195 6.34 7.41 -4.87
CA VAL A 195 6.31 6.46 -5.97
C VAL A 195 5.42 5.27 -5.64
N MET A 196 4.61 4.85 -6.61
CA MET A 196 3.81 3.62 -6.54
C MET A 196 4.00 2.81 -7.81
N ARG A 197 4.00 1.49 -7.69
CA ARG A 197 3.99 0.59 -8.84
C ARG A 197 2.55 0.17 -9.13
N ASP A 198 2.11 0.35 -10.38
CA ASP A 198 0.81 -0.07 -10.89
C ASP A 198 1.02 -1.03 -12.06
N GLY A 199 1.01 -2.32 -11.76
CA GLY A 199 1.47 -3.36 -12.68
C GLY A 199 2.94 -3.16 -13.06
N ASP A 200 3.21 -2.95 -14.34
CA ASP A 200 4.56 -2.71 -14.86
C ASP A 200 4.91 -1.22 -14.98
N VAL A 201 4.03 -0.31 -14.54
CA VAL A 201 4.22 1.13 -14.67
C VAL A 201 4.46 1.77 -13.30
N CYS A 202 5.57 2.47 -13.17
CA CYS A 202 5.83 3.35 -12.02
C CYS A 202 5.07 4.66 -12.19
N LYS A 203 4.30 5.04 -11.17
CA LYS A 203 3.53 6.29 -11.12
C LYS A 203 3.95 7.13 -9.93
N CYS A 204 3.93 8.45 -10.12
CA CYS A 204 4.24 9.42 -9.08
C CYS A 204 2.98 10.07 -8.54
N ILE A 205 2.80 9.99 -7.22
CA ILE A 205 1.79 10.72 -6.46
C ILE A 205 2.45 12.00 -5.95
N CYS A 206 2.01 13.12 -6.51
CA CYS A 206 2.60 14.42 -6.21
C CYS A 206 2.12 14.98 -4.88
N LYS A 207 3.02 15.67 -4.19
CA LYS A 207 2.69 16.43 -2.99
C LYS A 207 1.96 17.72 -3.36
N ALA A 208 1.28 18.32 -2.39
CA ALA A 208 0.57 19.58 -2.60
C ALA A 208 1.52 20.66 -3.16
N GLY A 209 1.05 21.38 -4.19
CA GLY A 209 1.82 22.40 -4.92
C GLY A 209 2.74 21.87 -6.02
N THR A 210 2.80 20.55 -6.23
CA THR A 210 3.63 19.92 -7.28
C THR A 210 2.78 19.18 -8.30
N THR A 211 3.17 19.21 -9.57
CA THR A 211 2.41 18.64 -10.70
C THR A 211 3.34 18.10 -11.80
N GLY A 212 2.75 17.40 -12.77
CA GLY A 212 3.49 16.74 -13.85
C GLY A 212 3.64 15.23 -13.64
N PRO A 213 3.97 14.47 -14.70
CA PRO A 213 4.10 13.01 -14.65
C PRO A 213 5.10 12.49 -13.60
N ALA A 214 6.13 13.26 -13.25
CA ALA A 214 7.12 12.90 -12.24
C ALA A 214 7.15 13.90 -11.07
N CYS A 215 6.11 14.73 -10.92
CA CYS A 215 6.01 15.80 -9.93
C CYS A 215 7.10 16.87 -10.08
N GLU A 216 7.54 17.12 -11.31
CA GLU A 216 8.66 18.00 -11.64
C GLU A 216 8.31 19.49 -11.66
N ASN A 217 7.02 19.83 -11.79
CA ASN A 217 6.57 21.22 -11.88
C ASN A 217 6.04 21.72 -10.53
N GLY A 218 6.28 22.98 -10.22
CA GLY A 218 5.87 23.60 -8.94
C GLY A 218 6.85 23.31 -7.80
N ALA A 219 6.46 23.71 -6.60
CA ALA A 219 7.24 23.54 -5.38
C ALA A 219 6.31 23.06 -4.25
N GLU A 220 6.83 22.18 -3.39
CA GLU A 220 6.09 21.66 -2.24
C GLU A 220 5.71 22.81 -1.30
N VAL A 221 4.42 22.93 -0.96
CA VAL A 221 3.90 24.05 -0.14
C VAL A 221 4.41 23.99 1.31
N GLU A 222 4.50 22.79 1.87
CA GLU A 222 4.93 22.55 3.26
C GLU A 222 6.42 22.19 3.36
N GLY A 223 7.11 22.04 2.23
CA GLY A 223 8.47 21.53 2.14
C GLY A 223 9.52 22.63 1.92
N GLN A 224 10.75 22.38 2.39
CA GLN A 224 11.89 23.22 2.03
C GLN A 224 12.34 22.89 0.60
N GLN A 225 12.42 23.91 -0.26
CA GLN A 225 12.80 23.73 -1.65
C GLN A 225 14.23 23.15 -1.77
N GLY A 226 14.37 22.10 -2.58
CA GLY A 226 15.64 21.42 -2.79
C GLY A 226 16.02 20.39 -1.72
N VAL A 227 15.20 20.19 -0.69
CA VAL A 227 15.38 19.12 0.30
C VAL A 227 14.84 17.81 -0.25
N ILE A 228 15.68 16.78 -0.29
CA ILE A 228 15.30 15.44 -0.78
C ILE A 228 15.36 14.47 0.39
N SER A 229 14.21 13.92 0.77
CA SER A 229 14.14 12.88 1.81
C SER A 229 14.60 11.53 1.29
N GLY A 230 15.25 10.75 2.14
CA GLY A 230 15.78 9.44 1.80
C GLY A 230 14.67 8.40 1.61
N GLY A 231 14.86 7.52 0.62
CA GLY A 231 14.00 6.37 0.36
C GLY A 231 14.80 5.06 0.39
N TRP A 232 14.13 3.99 0.79
CA TRP A 232 14.75 2.67 0.89
C TRP A 232 15.01 2.09 -0.51
N SER A 233 16.22 1.55 -0.71
CA SER A 233 16.49 0.63 -1.80
C SER A 233 15.68 -0.64 -1.62
N CYS A 234 15.56 -1.44 -2.69
CA CYS A 234 15.07 -2.79 -2.55
C CYS A 234 15.90 -3.59 -1.56
N TRP A 235 15.23 -4.55 -0.93
CA TRP A 235 15.88 -5.53 -0.10
C TRP A 235 16.84 -6.39 -0.93
N SER A 236 17.95 -6.78 -0.31
CA SER A 236 18.79 -7.86 -0.84
C SER A 236 18.03 -9.18 -0.83
N ALA A 237 18.53 -10.14 -1.60
CA ALA A 237 18.15 -11.54 -1.40
C ALA A 237 18.39 -11.95 0.06
N TRP A 238 17.55 -12.86 0.57
CA TRP A 238 17.78 -13.50 1.85
C TRP A 238 19.08 -14.29 1.83
N SER A 239 19.82 -14.24 2.94
CA SER A 239 20.98 -15.11 3.15
C SER A 239 20.55 -16.57 3.21
N SER A 240 21.48 -17.48 2.93
CA SER A 240 21.30 -18.89 3.26
C SER A 240 20.97 -19.04 4.75
N CYS A 241 20.12 -20.02 5.06
CA CYS A 241 19.77 -20.30 6.44
C CYS A 241 21.00 -20.79 7.22
N SER A 242 21.32 -20.11 8.32
CA SER A 242 22.39 -20.49 9.23
C SER A 242 21.90 -20.41 10.67
N GLY A 243 21.99 -21.51 11.41
CA GLY A 243 21.49 -21.58 12.79
C GLY A 243 19.99 -21.28 12.93
N GLY A 244 19.18 -21.68 11.93
CA GLY A 244 17.72 -21.46 11.93
C GLY A 244 17.29 -20.03 11.62
N ARG A 245 18.22 -19.15 11.24
CA ARG A 245 17.93 -17.76 10.88
C ARG A 245 18.47 -17.42 9.50
N ARG A 246 17.76 -16.52 8.82
CA ARG A 246 18.17 -15.86 7.58
C ARG A 246 18.10 -14.35 7.77
N SER A 247 18.94 -13.61 7.08
CA SER A 247 18.94 -12.15 7.12
C SER A 247 18.99 -11.53 5.73
N ARG A 248 18.51 -10.29 5.63
CA ARG A 248 18.61 -9.46 4.43
C ARG A 248 18.83 -8.01 4.83
N SER A 249 19.36 -7.22 3.91
CA SER A 249 19.68 -5.81 4.14
C SER A 249 19.16 -4.92 3.02
N ARG A 250 18.99 -3.65 3.32
CA ARG A 250 18.68 -2.58 2.36
C ARG A 250 19.51 -1.35 2.69
N SER A 251 19.42 -0.31 1.88
CA SER A 251 20.15 0.95 2.11
C SER A 251 19.24 2.15 1.87
N CYS A 252 19.48 3.25 2.56
CA CYS A 252 18.72 4.49 2.37
C CYS A 252 19.31 5.27 1.18
N SER A 253 19.05 4.80 -0.03
CA SER A 253 19.71 5.28 -1.25
C SER A 253 18.78 5.50 -2.44
N ASN A 254 17.47 5.21 -2.32
CA ASN A 254 16.50 5.38 -3.41
C ASN A 254 15.33 6.32 -3.02
N PRO A 255 15.53 7.65 -2.95
CA PRO A 255 16.79 8.38 -3.21
C PRO A 255 17.67 8.50 -1.95
N TYR A 256 18.92 8.93 -2.13
CA TYR A 256 19.77 9.32 -1.00
C TYR A 256 19.30 10.67 -0.43
N PRO A 257 19.26 10.85 0.90
CA PRO A 257 18.83 12.12 1.49
C PRO A 257 19.81 13.25 1.15
N GLN A 258 19.29 14.42 0.74
CA GLN A 258 20.09 15.59 0.37
C GLN A 258 19.60 16.87 1.05
N ASN A 259 20.50 17.83 1.22
CA ASN A 259 20.21 19.17 1.73
C ASN A 259 19.45 19.18 3.08
N GLY A 260 19.80 18.25 3.97
CA GLY A 260 19.13 18.11 5.28
C GLY A 260 17.84 17.28 5.26
N GLY A 261 17.55 16.58 4.15
CA GLY A 261 16.39 15.71 4.06
C GLY A 261 16.41 14.56 5.05
N GLN A 262 15.22 14.09 5.40
CA GLN A 262 15.04 13.09 6.45
C GLN A 262 15.65 11.74 6.02
N HIS A 263 16.39 11.10 6.92
CA HIS A 263 16.84 9.73 6.69
C HIS A 263 15.67 8.75 6.75
N CYS A 264 15.76 7.64 6.01
CA CYS A 264 14.74 6.61 5.96
C CYS A 264 14.38 6.09 7.35
N ILE A 265 13.07 5.97 7.62
CA ILE A 265 12.53 5.41 8.87
C ILE A 265 12.42 3.88 8.73
N GLY A 266 12.87 3.16 9.76
CA GLY A 266 12.80 1.70 9.86
C GLY A 266 14.17 1.02 9.83
N ASP A 267 14.17 -0.31 9.83
CA ASP A 267 15.40 -1.08 9.96
C ASP A 267 16.12 -1.27 8.63
N GLN A 268 17.45 -1.20 8.69
CA GLN A 268 18.34 -1.47 7.57
C GLN A 268 18.56 -2.97 7.33
N THR A 269 18.43 -3.78 8.39
CA THR A 269 18.64 -5.22 8.37
C THR A 269 17.41 -5.91 8.94
N GLN A 270 16.93 -6.94 8.25
CA GLN A 270 15.85 -7.79 8.73
C GLN A 270 16.38 -9.20 8.98
N THR A 271 15.95 -9.82 10.07
CA THR A 271 16.23 -11.24 10.38
C THR A 271 14.92 -11.98 10.51
N SER A 272 14.85 -13.18 9.95
CA SER A 272 13.69 -14.08 10.04
C SER A 272 14.13 -15.50 10.40
N GLY A 273 13.24 -16.28 11.00
CA GLY A 273 13.39 -17.72 11.12
C GLY A 273 13.35 -18.41 9.75
N CYS A 274 13.82 -19.67 9.72
CA CYS A 274 13.76 -20.56 8.56
C CYS A 274 12.67 -21.64 8.75
N ASP A 275 11.59 -21.30 9.44
CA ASP A 275 10.51 -22.20 9.89
C ASP A 275 9.89 -23.00 8.75
N ASP A 276 9.99 -22.47 7.54
CA ASP A 276 9.59 -23.06 6.28
C ASP A 276 10.16 -24.46 6.01
N GLU A 277 11.40 -24.76 6.39
CA GLU A 277 12.00 -26.09 6.20
C GLU A 277 11.50 -27.09 7.25
N GLU A 278 11.35 -26.65 8.49
CA GLU A 278 10.83 -27.45 9.60
C GLU A 278 9.34 -27.76 9.39
N GLU A 279 8.55 -26.78 8.98
CA GLU A 279 7.14 -26.95 8.63
C GLU A 279 6.99 -27.89 7.43
N LEU A 280 7.87 -27.83 6.43
CA LEU A 280 7.89 -28.83 5.35
C LEU A 280 8.16 -30.25 5.87
N GLN A 281 9.10 -30.42 6.80
CA GLN A 281 9.38 -31.73 7.39
C GLN A 281 8.18 -32.28 8.17
N TYR A 282 7.50 -31.42 8.93
CA TYR A 282 6.26 -31.76 9.62
C TYR A 282 5.13 -32.11 8.63
N LEU A 283 4.98 -31.36 7.55
CA LEU A 283 3.94 -31.62 6.55
C LEU A 283 4.22 -32.92 5.79
N LYS A 284 5.48 -33.30 5.58
CA LYS A 284 5.83 -34.60 4.99
C LYS A 284 5.35 -35.78 5.82
N THR A 285 5.29 -35.65 7.14
CA THR A 285 4.80 -36.72 8.03
C THR A 285 3.28 -36.71 8.14
N MET A 286 2.64 -35.53 8.12
CA MET A 286 1.20 -35.38 8.31
C MET A 286 0.37 -35.50 7.02
N GLU A 287 0.91 -35.04 5.88
CA GLU A 287 0.27 -35.06 4.57
C GLU A 287 1.18 -35.73 3.51
N PRO A 288 1.62 -36.99 3.70
CA PRO A 288 2.61 -37.64 2.84
C PRO A 288 2.16 -37.76 1.38
N GLN A 289 0.86 -37.90 1.13
CA GLN A 289 0.28 -37.96 -0.22
C GLN A 289 0.50 -36.69 -1.05
N CYS A 290 0.88 -35.59 -0.41
CA CYS A 290 1.14 -34.32 -1.07
C CYS A 290 2.58 -34.21 -1.57
N PHE A 291 3.45 -35.13 -1.16
CA PHE A 291 4.85 -35.19 -1.54
C PHE A 291 5.07 -36.44 -2.39
N ASP A 292 5.44 -36.26 -3.65
CA ASP A 292 5.69 -37.38 -4.54
C ASP A 292 7.09 -37.96 -4.26
N ILE A 293 7.16 -38.90 -3.30
CA ILE A 293 8.42 -39.57 -2.87
C ILE A 293 9.02 -40.41 -4.03
N SER A 294 8.22 -40.68 -5.07
CA SER A 294 8.63 -41.47 -6.24
C SER A 294 9.46 -40.67 -7.26
N LEU A 295 9.41 -39.34 -7.21
CA LEU A 295 10.18 -38.48 -8.09
C LEU A 295 11.53 -38.17 -7.44
N PRO A 296 12.66 -38.38 -8.13
CA PRO A 296 13.95 -37.96 -7.61
C PRO A 296 13.89 -36.46 -7.30
N ALA A 297 14.42 -36.07 -6.14
CA ALA A 297 14.51 -34.67 -5.75
C ALA A 297 15.13 -33.89 -6.91
N ARG A 298 14.40 -32.88 -7.41
CA ARG A 298 14.93 -32.02 -8.47
C ARG A 298 16.24 -31.43 -7.98
N GLN A 299 17.30 -31.68 -8.72
CA GLN A 299 18.63 -31.19 -8.40
C GLN A 299 18.58 -29.66 -8.39
N LYS A 300 19.01 -29.05 -7.28
CA LYS A 300 19.03 -27.60 -7.09
C LYS A 300 20.48 -27.11 -7.04
N CYS A 301 20.71 -25.89 -7.51
CA CYS A 301 21.94 -25.16 -7.24
C CYS A 301 21.83 -24.42 -5.91
N ASP A 302 22.97 -24.11 -5.33
CA ASP A 302 23.07 -23.16 -4.22
C ASP A 302 22.65 -21.76 -4.66
N THR A 303 22.51 -20.83 -3.71
CA THR A 303 22.18 -19.43 -4.00
C THR A 303 23.16 -18.85 -5.02
N PRO A 304 22.69 -18.18 -6.08
CA PRO A 304 23.54 -17.58 -7.09
C PRO A 304 24.51 -16.57 -6.47
N PRO A 305 25.75 -16.46 -6.98
CA PRO A 305 26.76 -15.56 -6.42
C PRO A 305 26.26 -14.13 -6.30
N SER A 306 26.51 -13.45 -5.19
CA SER A 306 26.21 -12.02 -5.11
C SER A 306 27.28 -11.20 -5.85
N LEU A 307 26.84 -10.20 -6.62
CA LEU A 307 27.75 -9.28 -7.31
C LEU A 307 27.95 -8.01 -6.48
N VAL A 308 29.20 -7.50 -6.45
CA VAL A 308 29.48 -6.17 -5.90
C VAL A 308 28.89 -5.14 -6.86
N ASN A 309 28.02 -4.25 -6.36
CA ASN A 309 27.28 -3.28 -7.18
C ASN A 309 26.36 -3.92 -8.24
N GLY A 310 25.89 -5.15 -7.98
CA GLY A 310 24.91 -5.83 -8.81
C GLY A 310 23.91 -6.63 -7.99
N TYR A 311 22.75 -6.90 -8.59
CA TYR A 311 21.66 -7.65 -7.99
C TYR A 311 20.97 -8.51 -9.05
N ILE A 312 20.26 -9.53 -8.59
CA ILE A 312 19.47 -10.42 -9.44
C ILE A 312 18.14 -9.72 -9.74
N LEU A 313 17.74 -9.66 -11.02
CA LEU A 313 16.54 -8.96 -11.46
C LEU A 313 15.26 -9.62 -10.92
N ASN A 314 15.21 -10.96 -10.94
CA ASN A 314 14.08 -11.76 -10.47
C ASN A 314 14.57 -12.93 -9.58
N PRO A 315 14.86 -12.70 -8.30
CA PRO A 315 15.38 -13.73 -7.42
C PRO A 315 14.32 -14.80 -7.11
N LYS A 316 14.71 -16.08 -7.16
CA LYS A 316 13.90 -17.23 -6.70
C LYS A 316 14.43 -17.74 -5.36
N ASP A 317 13.56 -18.34 -4.56
CA ASP A 317 13.93 -19.03 -3.30
C ASP A 317 14.82 -20.26 -3.53
N SER A 318 14.66 -20.91 -4.68
CA SER A 318 15.45 -22.08 -5.07
C SER A 318 15.59 -22.13 -6.58
N TYR A 319 16.77 -22.52 -7.04
CA TYR A 319 17.11 -22.63 -8.46
C TYR A 319 17.38 -24.09 -8.78
N PHE A 320 16.67 -24.63 -9.75
CA PHE A 320 16.81 -26.00 -10.21
C PHE A 320 17.72 -26.08 -11.44
N VAL A 321 18.29 -27.25 -11.70
CA VAL A 321 19.09 -27.49 -12.92
C VAL A 321 18.30 -27.03 -14.16
N GLY A 322 18.91 -26.15 -14.95
CA GLY A 322 18.34 -25.49 -16.12
C GLY A 322 17.74 -24.09 -15.86
N ASP A 323 17.59 -23.67 -14.60
CA ASP A 323 17.16 -22.32 -14.27
C ASP A 323 18.23 -21.28 -14.66
N LYS A 324 17.77 -20.15 -15.18
CA LYS A 324 18.62 -19.01 -15.55
C LYS A 324 18.36 -17.82 -14.66
N VAL A 325 19.41 -17.09 -14.32
CA VAL A 325 19.39 -15.94 -13.44
C VAL A 325 20.04 -14.77 -14.15
N GLU A 326 19.30 -13.67 -14.21
CA GLU A 326 19.73 -12.42 -14.84
C GLU A 326 20.19 -11.43 -13.77
N TYR A 327 21.41 -10.93 -13.92
CA TYR A 327 21.99 -9.88 -13.09
C TYR A 327 21.83 -8.53 -13.73
N THR A 328 21.71 -7.52 -12.88
CA THR A 328 21.72 -6.11 -13.24
C THR A 328 22.61 -5.34 -12.26
N CYS A 329 23.02 -4.13 -12.64
CA CYS A 329 23.94 -3.30 -11.87
C CYS A 329 23.21 -2.18 -11.12
N THR A 330 23.78 -1.73 -10.01
CA THR A 330 23.37 -0.47 -9.41
C THR A 330 23.71 0.71 -10.35
N PRO A 331 22.98 1.84 -10.26
CA PRO A 331 23.21 2.98 -11.13
C PRO A 331 24.67 3.47 -11.10
N GLY A 332 25.25 3.71 -12.27
CA GLY A 332 26.65 4.12 -12.43
C GLY A 332 27.64 2.98 -12.70
N PHE A 333 27.17 1.73 -12.65
CA PHE A 333 27.94 0.54 -13.02
C PHE A 333 27.33 -0.13 -14.25
N TYR A 334 28.17 -0.85 -15.01
CA TYR A 334 27.76 -1.63 -16.17
C TYR A 334 28.37 -3.04 -16.09
N LEU A 335 27.63 -4.03 -16.54
CA LEU A 335 27.98 -5.45 -16.47
C LEU A 335 28.75 -5.86 -17.73
N LEU A 336 29.85 -6.60 -17.57
CA LEU A 336 30.62 -7.21 -18.66
C LEU A 336 31.12 -8.59 -18.18
N PRO A 337 31.08 -9.68 -18.99
CA PRO A 337 30.56 -9.81 -20.36
C PRO A 337 29.19 -10.51 -20.49
N HIS A 338 28.72 -11.26 -19.48
CA HIS A 338 27.42 -11.96 -19.49
C HIS A 338 26.61 -11.53 -18.27
N ASP A 339 25.33 -11.22 -18.49
CA ASP A 339 24.34 -10.88 -17.46
C ASP A 339 23.53 -12.10 -17.00
N ILE A 340 23.65 -13.25 -17.67
CA ILE A 340 22.87 -14.46 -17.38
C ILE A 340 23.77 -15.63 -16.98
N ILE A 341 23.48 -16.25 -15.84
CA ILE A 341 24.06 -17.53 -15.42
C ILE A 341 23.00 -18.63 -15.35
N GLU A 342 23.39 -19.87 -15.60
CA GLU A 342 22.51 -21.04 -15.60
C GLU A 342 22.92 -22.03 -14.51
N CYS A 343 21.94 -22.59 -13.81
CA CYS A 343 22.14 -23.69 -12.89
C CYS A 343 22.43 -24.98 -13.67
N THR A 344 23.67 -25.45 -13.64
CA THR A 344 24.14 -26.59 -14.43
C THR A 344 23.80 -27.93 -13.79
N ALA A 345 23.87 -29.02 -14.56
CA ALA A 345 23.62 -30.39 -14.07
C ALA A 345 24.56 -30.84 -12.94
N SER A 346 25.68 -30.15 -12.71
CA SER A 346 26.57 -30.37 -11.57
C SER A 346 26.14 -29.63 -10.29
N GLN A 347 24.94 -29.04 -10.25
CA GLN A 347 24.43 -28.24 -9.12
C GLN A 347 25.28 -27.00 -8.82
N THR A 348 25.97 -26.49 -9.85
CA THR A 348 26.82 -25.30 -9.80
C THR A 348 26.34 -24.28 -10.83
N TRP A 349 26.66 -23.01 -10.61
CA TRP A 349 26.37 -21.95 -11.58
C TRP A 349 27.38 -21.95 -12.73
N SER A 350 26.90 -21.67 -13.95
CA SER A 350 27.76 -21.48 -15.11
C SER A 350 28.70 -20.29 -14.91
N ALA A 351 29.94 -20.44 -15.38
CA ALA A 351 30.99 -19.43 -15.29
C ALA A 351 30.77 -18.26 -16.28
#